data_AF-A0A0Q6UFV5-F1
#
_entry.id   AF-A0A0Q6UFV5-F1
#
_cell.length_a   1.000
_cell.length_b   1.000
_cell.length_c   1.000
_cell.angle_alpha   90.00
_cell.angle_beta   90.00
_cell.angle_gamma   90.00
#
_symmetry.space_group_name_H-M   'P 1'
#
loop_
_entity.id
_entity.type
_entity.pdbx_description
1 polymer ?
#
loop_
_entity_poly.entity_id
_entity_poly.type
_entity_poly.pdbx_seq_one_letter_code
_entity_poly.pdbx_strand_id
1 'polypeptide(L)' 'MNYIYLHRLYARRAELEAKLELYDARDCFGDDDVNDGTDRDLRQRINEISAEIDVLEHTAG' A
#
# COMPACT_ATOMS: atom_id res chain seq x y z
N MET A 1 -17.84 -13.12 8.55
CA MET A 1 -16.85 -12.24 7.91
C MET A 1 -16.49 -11.09 8.86
N ASN A 2 -15.21 -10.82 9.10
CA ASN A 2 -14.79 -9.75 10.01
C ASN A 2 -14.70 -8.42 9.23
N TYR A 3 -15.85 -7.76 9.02
CA TYR A 3 -15.95 -6.50 8.29
C TYR A 3 -15.09 -5.37 8.88
N ILE A 4 -14.85 -5.39 10.19
CA ILE A 4 -13.97 -4.44 10.87
C ILE A 4 -12.52 -4.65 10.44
N TYR A 5 -12.09 -5.91 10.32
CA TYR A 5 -10.76 -6.24 9.85
C TYR A 5 -10.56 -5.86 8.37
N LEU A 6 -11.52 -6.19 7.51
CA LEU A 6 -11.49 -5.82 6.10
C LEU A 6 -11.43 -4.29 5.92
N HIS A 7 -12.24 -3.53 6.66
CA HIS A 7 -12.18 -2.06 6.66
C HIS A 7 -10.82 -1.52 7.10
N ARG A 8 -10.16 -2.16 8.09
CA ARG A 8 -8.81 -1.77 8.51
C ARG A 8 -7.77 -2.03 7.43
N LEU A 9 -7.88 -3.13 6.69
CA LEU A 9 -7.00 -3.42 5.56
C LEU A 9 -7.16 -2.38 4.45
N TYR A 10 -8.40 -2.02 4.11
CA TYR A 10 -8.67 -0.94 3.14
C TYR A 10 -8.08 0.41 3.57
N ALA A 11 -8.30 0.81 4.83
CA ALA A 11 -7.72 2.03 5.37
C ALA A 11 -6.19 1.99 5.32
N ARG A 12 -5.59 0.85 5.66
CA ARG A 12 -4.14 0.68 5.64
C ARG A 12 -3.56 0.72 4.23
N ARG A 13 -4.27 0.17 3.23
CA ARG A 13 -3.85 0.25 1.82
C ARG A 13 -3.83 1.71 1.35
N ALA A 14 -4.90 2.46 1.61
CA ALA A 14 -5.00 3.87 1.25
C ALA A 14 -3.91 4.73 1.91
N GLU A 15 -3.56 4.46 3.17
CA GLU A 15 -2.44 5.13 3.84
C GLU A 15 -1.09 4.89 3.15
N LEU A 16 -0.85 3.68 2.62
CA LEU A 16 0.39 3.33 1.94
C LEU A 16 0.44 3.89 0.52
N GLU A 17 -0.68 3.85 -0.20
CA GLU A 17 -0.83 4.46 -1.52
C GLU A 17 -0.56 5.98 -1.44
N ALA A 18 -1.14 6.68 -0.47
CA ALA A 18 -0.87 8.11 -0.26
C ALA A 18 0.60 8.40 0.08
N LYS A 19 1.29 7.51 0.81
CA LYS A 19 2.72 7.65 1.08
C LYS A 19 3.57 7.45 -0.17
N LEU A 20 3.19 6.49 -1.01
CA LEU A 20 3.85 6.24 -2.28
C LEU A 20 3.70 7.44 -3.21
N GLU A 21 2.51 8.01 -3.32
CA GLU A 21 2.27 9.23 -4.11
C GLU A 21 3.12 10.41 -3.64
N LEU A 22 3.27 10.59 -2.32
CA LEU A 22 4.14 11.63 -1.76
C LEU A 22 5.63 11.36 -2.04
N TYR A 23 6.05 10.09 -2.04
CA TYR A 23 7.41 9.69 -2.38
C TYR A 23 7.70 9.98 -3.86
N ASP A 24 6.83 9.52 -4.76
CA ASP A 24 6.93 9.75 -6.21
C ASP A 24 6.94 11.25 -6.57
N ALA A 25 6.12 12.06 -5.88
CA ALA A 25 6.09 13.51 -6.07
C ALA A 25 7.37 14.21 -5.57
N ARG A 26 8.05 13.63 -4.58
CA ARG A 26 9.30 14.17 -4.02
C ARG A 26 10.50 13.89 -4.94
N ASP A 27 10.54 12.72 -5.57
CA ASP A 27 11.60 12.36 -6.54
C ASP A 27 11.53 13.23 -7.82
N CYS A 28 10.41 13.90 -8.08
CA CYS A 28 10.27 14.83 -9.21
C CYS A 28 11.05 16.15 -9.05
N PHE A 29 11.64 16.47 -7.88
CA PHE A 29 12.20 17.80 -7.58
C PHE A 29 13.64 17.86 -7.04
N GLY A 30 14.37 16.74 -6.89
CA GLY A 30 15.69 16.77 -6.22
C GLY A 30 16.68 15.68 -6.63
N ASP A 31 17.87 16.13 -6.99
CA ASP A 31 19.01 15.45 -7.63
C ASP A 31 19.87 14.62 -6.65
N ASP A 32 19.28 13.59 -6.05
CA ASP A 32 20.01 12.46 -5.45
C ASP A 32 18.99 11.33 -5.27
N ASP A 33 19.00 10.39 -6.21
CA ASP A 33 18.16 9.20 -6.27
C ASP A 33 18.51 8.29 -5.07
N VAL A 34 18.05 8.67 -3.87
CA VAL A 34 18.15 7.85 -2.66
C VAL A 34 17.06 6.79 -2.77
N ASN A 35 17.32 5.83 -3.66
CA ASN A 35 16.63 4.55 -3.71
C ASN A 35 17.09 3.73 -2.50
N ASP A 36 16.63 4.13 -1.32
CA ASP A 36 16.82 3.44 -0.04
C ASP A 36 15.96 2.17 0.08
N GLY A 37 15.21 1.84 -0.98
CA GLY A 37 14.28 0.71 -1.02
C GLY A 37 12.87 1.06 -0.57
N THR A 38 12.60 2.30 -0.14
CA THR A 38 11.28 2.70 0.39
C THR A 38 10.15 2.53 -0.62
N ASP A 39 10.34 2.91 -1.89
CA ASP A 39 9.34 2.68 -2.97
C ASP A 39 9.00 1.18 -3.09
N ARG A 40 10.04 0.34 -3.18
CA ARG A 40 9.89 -1.11 -3.31
C ARG A 40 9.17 -1.71 -2.10
N ASP A 41 9.54 -1.29 -0.90
CA ASP A 41 8.92 -1.76 0.35
C ASP A 41 7.45 -1.32 0.43
N LEU A 42 7.12 -0.08 0.06
CA LEU A 42 5.75 0.42 0.00
C LEU A 42 4.91 -0.37 -0.99
N ARG A 43 5.41 -0.56 -2.22
CA ARG A 43 4.73 -1.36 -3.26
C ARG A 43 4.52 -2.80 -2.84
N GLN A 44 5.54 -3.43 -2.24
CA GLN A 44 5.41 -4.80 -1.72
C GLN A 44 4.32 -4.88 -0.65
N ARG A 45 4.32 -3.96 0.32
CA ARG A 45 3.32 -3.93 1.39
C ARG A 45 1.89 -3.72 0.87
N ILE A 46 1.72 -2.86 -0.14
CA ILE A 46 0.43 -2.64 -0.82
C ILE A 46 -0.05 -3.92 -1.51
N ASN A 47 0.84 -4.63 -2.20
CA ASN A 47 0.51 -5.90 -2.87
C ASN A 47 0.09 -6.98 -1.87
N GLU A 48 0.80 -7.12 -0.75
CA GLU A 48 0.46 -8.07 0.31
C GLU A 48 -0.94 -7.81 0.88
N ILE A 49 -1.24 -6.56 1.20
CA ILE A 49 -2.56 -6.17 1.73
C ILE A 49 -3.67 -6.37 0.69
N SER A 50 -3.39 -6.08 -0.59
CA SER A 50 -4.36 -6.26 -1.67
C SER A 50 -4.70 -7.75 -1.86
N ALA A 51 -3.68 -8.63 -1.85
CA ALA A 51 -3.89 -10.07 -1.92
C ALA A 51 -4.70 -10.59 -0.73
N GLU A 52 -4.47 -10.05 0.47
CA GLU A 52 -5.25 -10.42 1.66
C GLU A 52 -6.71 -9.96 1.56
N ILE A 53 -6.95 -8.74 1.09
CA ILE A 53 -8.30 -8.23 0.80
C ILE A 53 -9.01 -9.16 -0.19
N ASP A 54 -8.36 -9.50 -1.31
CA ASP A 54 -8.92 -10.38 -2.32
C ASP A 54 -9.32 -11.74 -1.72
N VAL A 55 -8.45 -12.36 -0.92
CA VAL A 55 -8.76 -13.63 -0.24
C VAL A 55 -9.97 -13.47 0.69
N LEU A 56 -10.03 -12.39 1.48
CA LEU A 56 -11.14 -12.16 2.39
C LEU A 56 -12.45 -11.95 1.65
N GLU A 57 -12.46 -11.20 0.56
CA GLU A 57 -13.66 -10.95 -0.25
C GLU A 57 -14.15 -12.22 -0.96
N HIS A 58 -13.24 -13.02 -1.52
CA HIS A 58 -13.58 -14.27 -2.18
C HIS A 58 -14.01 -15.38 -1.21
N THR A 59 -13.56 -15.35 0.04
CA THR A 59 -13.96 -16.35 1.06
C THR A 59 -15.31 -16.05 1.71
N ALA A 60 -15.93 -14.91 1.39
CA ALA A 60 -17.21 -14.52 1.95
C ALA A 60 -18.35 -14.36 0.94
N GLY A 61 -18.06 -14.53 -0.35
CA GLY A 61 -19.06 -14.80 -1.38
C GLY A 61 -19.44 -16.28 -1.41
#